data_AF-A0A9D8XU89-F1
#
_entry.id   AF-A0A9D8XU89-F1
#
_cell.length_a   1.000
_cell.length_b   1.000
_cell.length_c   1.000
_cell.angle_alpha   90.00
_cell.angle_beta   90.00
_cell.angle_gamma   90.00
#
_symmetry.space_group_name_H-M   'P 1'
#
loop_
_entity.id
_entity.type
_entity.pdbx_description
1 polymer ?
#
loop_
_entity_poly.entity_id
_entity_poly.type
_entity_poly.pdbx_seq_one_letter_code
_entity_poly.pdbx_strand_id
1 'polypeptide(L)'
;MALSEKEKALVLSINRNLNIENRGRYKEVFISFNSAFSSVYGVEVSPAEYLAFSTTKEEKGIVMAYADELGSMQKGIEKYIEVHYKKTGNL
;
A
#
# COMPACT_ATOMS: atom_id res chain seq x y z
N MET A 1 24.90 -16.61 14.02
CA MET A 1 23.47 -16.73 13.72
C MET A 1 23.14 -15.60 12.75
N ALA A 2 23.03 -15.95 11.47
CA ALA A 2 22.77 -15.03 10.39
C ALA A 2 21.69 -15.66 9.50
N LEU A 3 20.99 -14.84 8.73
CA LEU A 3 19.98 -15.31 7.76
C LEU A 3 20.55 -16.43 6.89
N SER A 4 19.79 -17.51 6.71
CA SER A 4 20.11 -18.56 5.75
C SER A 4 20.17 -17.99 4.33
N GLU A 5 20.92 -18.61 3.42
CA GLU A 5 20.97 -18.18 2.01
C GLU A 5 19.57 -18.12 1.36
N LYS A 6 18.68 -19.03 1.76
CA LYS A 6 17.27 -19.02 1.32
C LYS A 6 16.54 -17.77 1.78
N GLU A 7 16.74 -17.34 3.02
CA GLU A 7 16.10 -16.15 3.59
C GLU A 7 16.64 -14.87 2.96
N LYS A 8 17.95 -14.83 2.69
CA LYS A 8 18.57 -13.72 1.96
C LYS A 8 17.94 -13.59 0.57
N ALA A 9 17.79 -14.69 -0.16
CA ALA A 9 17.16 -14.69 -1.48
C ALA A 9 15.71 -14.16 -1.44
N LEU A 10 14.92 -14.58 -0.43
CA LEU A 10 13.55 -14.09 -0.23
C LEU A 10 13.51 -12.60 0.07
N VAL A 11 14.33 -12.12 1.02
CA VAL A 11 14.42 -10.68 1.35
C VAL A 11 14.83 -9.85 0.14
N LEU A 12 15.78 -10.35 -0.65
CA LEU A 12 16.22 -9.71 -1.87
C LEU A 12 15.14 -9.71 -2.95
N SER A 13 14.17 -10.62 -2.92
CA SER A 13 13.08 -10.72 -3.90
C SER A 13 11.93 -9.74 -3.67
N ILE A 14 11.87 -9.12 -2.48
CA ILE A 14 10.82 -8.16 -2.13
C ILE A 14 10.81 -7.00 -3.13
N ASN A 15 9.62 -6.57 -3.52
CA ASN A 15 9.29 -5.50 -4.46
C ASN A 15 9.73 -5.72 -5.91
N ARG A 16 10.22 -6.91 -6.29
CA ARG A 16 10.62 -7.19 -7.69
C ARG A 16 9.46 -7.39 -8.64
N ASN A 17 8.28 -7.76 -8.13
CA ASN A 17 7.11 -8.07 -8.96
C ASN A 17 5.83 -7.40 -8.44
N LEU A 18 5.88 -6.09 -8.19
CA LEU A 18 4.74 -5.32 -7.67
C LEU A 18 3.66 -4.99 -8.71
N ASN A 19 3.89 -5.30 -9.98
CA ASN A 19 3.02 -4.92 -11.08
C ASN A 19 2.50 -6.15 -11.83
N ILE A 20 1.72 -6.96 -11.11
CA ILE A 20 1.04 -8.13 -11.68
C ILE A 20 -0.19 -7.62 -12.44
N GLU A 21 -0.31 -7.97 -13.71
CA GLU A 21 -1.46 -7.60 -14.54
C GLU A 21 -2.78 -8.04 -13.88
N ASN A 22 -3.76 -7.13 -13.79
CA ASN A 22 -5.05 -7.34 -13.11
C ASN A 22 -4.98 -7.49 -11.57
N ARG A 23 -3.93 -6.99 -10.92
CA ARG A 23 -3.88 -6.91 -9.46
C ARG A 23 -3.57 -5.50 -8.97
N GLY A 24 -4.35 -5.04 -7.98
CA GLY A 24 -4.11 -3.81 -7.25
C GLY A 24 -2.71 -3.73 -6.64
N ARG A 25 -2.24 -2.50 -6.38
CA ARG A 25 -0.96 -2.28 -5.68
C ARG A 25 -1.03 -2.86 -4.26
N TYR A 26 -0.08 -3.72 -3.93
CA TYR A 26 0.09 -4.27 -2.58
C TYR A 26 1.49 -3.96 -2.06
N LYS A 27 1.69 -4.09 -0.74
CA LYS A 27 3.01 -4.00 -0.12
C LYS A 27 3.49 -5.40 0.24
N GLU A 28 4.78 -5.65 0.14
CA GLU A 28 5.37 -6.93 0.54
C GLU A 28 6.05 -6.80 1.91
N VAL A 29 5.81 -7.77 2.78
CA VAL A 29 6.45 -7.87 4.10
C VAL A 29 7.11 -9.24 4.23
N PHE A 30 8.39 -9.25 4.59
CA PHE A 30 9.10 -10.47 4.94
C PHE A 30 8.99 -10.75 6.43
N ILE A 31 8.59 -11.97 6.77
CA ILE A 31 8.45 -12.43 8.15
C ILE A 31 9.25 -13.72 8.29
N SER A 32 10.15 -13.79 9.29
CA SER A 32 10.97 -14.96 9.62
C SER A 32 10.81 -15.33 11.09
N PHE A 33 10.56 -16.61 11.35
CA PHE A 33 10.52 -17.21 12.68
C PHE A 33 11.74 -18.10 12.88
N ASN A 34 12.81 -17.53 13.43
CA ASN A 34 14.03 -18.23 13.86
C ASN A 34 14.55 -19.26 12.82
N SER A 35 14.53 -18.88 11.54
CA SER A 35 14.92 -19.72 10.38
C SER A 35 14.13 -21.03 10.17
N ALA A 36 13.05 -21.29 10.93
CA ALA A 36 12.18 -22.45 10.74
C ALA A 36 11.07 -22.18 9.72
N PHE A 37 10.51 -20.97 9.74
CA PHE A 37 9.45 -20.53 8.82
C PHE A 37 9.71 -19.09 8.38
N SER A 38 10.05 -18.90 7.10
CA SER A 38 10.38 -17.59 6.54
C SER A 38 9.76 -17.44 5.14
N SER A 39 8.90 -16.43 4.97
CA SER A 39 8.16 -16.18 3.73
C SER A 39 7.90 -14.68 3.51
N VAL A 40 7.59 -14.32 2.27
CA VAL A 40 7.15 -12.97 1.88
C VAL A 40 5.62 -12.99 1.73
N TYR A 41 4.95 -12.01 2.32
CA TYR A 41 3.50 -11.87 2.31
C TYR A 41 3.10 -10.55 1.64
N GLY A 42 2.06 -10.59 0.80
CA GLY A 42 1.42 -9.41 0.25
C GLY A 42 0.38 -8.86 1.23
N VAL A 43 0.43 -7.57 1.50
CA VAL A 43 -0.54 -6.84 2.32
C VAL A 43 -1.29 -5.86 1.41
N GLU A 44 -2.60 -6.05 1.36
CA GLU A 44 -3.54 -5.20 0.64
C GLU A 44 -4.32 -4.38 1.66
N VAL A 45 -4.36 -3.07 1.45
CA VAL A 45 -5.13 -2.13 2.27
C VAL A 45 -6.10 -1.39 1.37
N SER A 46 -7.28 -1.07 1.88
CA SER A 46 -8.22 -0.28 1.10
C SER A 46 -7.65 1.12 0.86
N PRO A 47 -7.88 1.73 -0.31
CA PRO A 47 -7.44 3.10 -0.57
C PRO A 47 -7.98 4.10 0.46
N ALA A 48 -9.21 3.89 0.94
CA ALA A 48 -9.82 4.75 1.95
C ALA A 48 -9.09 4.67 3.30
N GLU A 49 -8.75 3.46 3.74
CA GLU A 49 -7.98 3.25 4.98
C GLU A 49 -6.57 3.83 4.85
N TYR A 50 -5.91 3.59 3.72
CA TYR A 50 -4.59 4.18 3.46
C TYR A 50 -4.62 5.71 3.53
N LEU A 51 -5.59 6.37 2.91
CA LEU A 51 -5.69 7.83 2.89
C LEU A 51 -6.09 8.44 4.25
N ALA A 52 -6.83 7.70 5.06
CA ALA A 52 -7.15 8.13 6.43
C ALA A 52 -5.89 8.27 7.28
N PHE A 53 -4.93 7.35 7.12
CA PHE A 53 -3.71 7.26 7.93
C PHE A 53 -2.41 7.62 7.17
N SER A 54 -2.49 8.03 5.90
CA SER A 54 -1.31 8.43 5.13
C SER A 54 -0.68 9.70 5.72
N THR A 55 0.64 9.70 5.78
CA THR A 55 1.47 10.84 6.22
C THR A 55 2.12 11.58 5.05
N THR A 56 1.89 11.12 3.81
CA THR A 56 2.42 11.76 2.61
C THR A 56 1.80 13.15 2.45
N LYS A 57 2.66 14.18 2.40
CA LYS A 57 2.22 15.59 2.37
C LYS A 57 1.33 15.90 1.17
N GLU A 58 1.66 15.40 -0.01
CA GLU A 58 0.91 15.65 -1.24
C GLU A 58 -0.50 15.03 -1.18
N GLU A 59 -0.59 13.75 -0.85
CA GLU A 59 -1.87 13.03 -0.72
C GLU A 59 -2.76 13.69 0.35
N LYS A 60 -2.18 13.97 1.53
CA LYS A 60 -2.91 14.58 2.63
C LYS A 60 -3.37 16.00 2.31
N GLY A 61 -2.55 16.79 1.63
CA GLY A 61 -2.89 18.15 1.21
C GLY A 61 -4.11 18.18 0.29
N ILE A 62 -4.16 17.29 -0.70
CA ILE A 62 -5.28 17.18 -1.65
C ILE A 62 -6.55 16.72 -0.92
N VAL A 63 -6.46 15.67 -0.08
CA VAL A 63 -7.61 15.18 0.70
C VAL A 63 -8.14 16.25 1.64
N MET A 64 -7.27 17.01 2.31
CA MET A 64 -7.68 18.12 3.19
C MET A 64 -8.35 19.25 2.41
N ALA A 65 -7.86 19.61 1.21
CA ALA A 65 -8.51 20.60 0.36
C ALA A 65 -9.93 20.16 -0.04
N TYR A 66 -10.13 18.90 -0.42
CA TYR A 66 -11.47 18.38 -0.68
C TYR A 66 -12.35 18.28 0.57
N ALA A 67 -11.75 17.98 1.73
CA ALA A 67 -12.48 17.95 2.99
C ALA A 67 -12.96 19.35 3.42
N ASP A 68 -12.17 20.40 3.16
CA ASP A 68 -12.53 21.80 3.41
C ASP A 68 -13.69 22.25 2.52
N GLU A 69 -13.63 21.90 1.23
CA GLU A 69 -14.70 22.20 0.26
C GLU A 69 -16.03 21.46 0.57
N LEU A 70 -15.95 20.20 1.01
CA LEU A 70 -17.11 19.33 1.23
C LEU A 70 -17.58 19.28 2.70
N GLY A 71 -16.84 19.94 3.60
CA GLY A 71 -17.11 20.01 5.04
C GLY A 71 -16.93 18.70 5.80
N SER A 72 -16.32 17.66 5.21
CA SER A 72 -16.10 16.38 5.88
C SER A 72 -14.91 15.62 5.31
N MET A 73 -14.08 15.06 6.20
CA MET A 73 -12.92 14.26 5.85
C MET A 73 -13.30 13.01 5.03
N GLN A 74 -14.43 12.38 5.36
CA GLN A 74 -14.90 11.18 4.65
C GLN A 74 -15.19 11.50 3.18
N LYS A 75 -15.91 12.60 2.92
CA LYS A 75 -16.22 13.05 1.56
C LYS A 75 -14.98 13.45 0.78
N GLY A 76 -13.98 14.05 1.45
CA GLY A 76 -12.70 14.38 0.83
C GLY A 76 -11.93 13.14 0.37
N ILE A 77 -11.91 12.08 1.18
CA ILE A 77 -11.31 10.79 0.82
C ILE A 77 -12.04 10.14 -0.35
N GLU A 78 -13.38 10.09 -0.31
CA GLU A 78 -14.20 9.54 -1.39
C GLU A 78 -13.95 10.28 -2.71
N LYS A 79 -13.87 11.61 -2.67
CA LYS A 79 -13.61 12.42 -3.86
C LYS A 79 -12.21 12.17 -4.42
N TYR A 80 -11.20 12.06 -3.56
CA TYR A 80 -9.84 11.73 -3.97
C TYR A 80 -9.78 10.37 -4.68
N ILE A 81 -10.43 9.34 -4.11
CA ILE A 81 -10.48 8.00 -4.70
C ILE A 81 -11.18 8.05 -6.07
N GLU A 82 -12.31 8.75 -6.16
CA GLU A 82 -13.02 8.89 -7.42
C GLU A 82 -12.17 9.52 -8.53
N VAL A 83 -11.41 10.57 -8.21
CA VAL A 83 -10.63 11.33 -9.20
C VAL A 83 -9.33 10.59 -9.57
N HIS A 84 -8.62 10.05 -8.58
CA HIS A 84 -7.27 9.51 -8.76
C HIS A 84 -7.22 8.00 -8.99
N TYR A 85 -8.12 7.22 -8.38
CA TYR A 85 -8.12 5.75 -8.51
C TYR A 85 -8.94 5.25 -9.71
N LYS A 86 -10.07 5.87 -10.06
CA LYS A 86 -10.85 5.45 -11.26
C LYS A 86 -10.09 5.66 -12.58
N LYS A 87 -9.17 6.63 -12.64
CA LYS A 87 -8.29 6.86 -13.80
C LYS A 87 -7.16 5.84 -13.95
N THR A 88 -6.78 5.15 -12.87
CA THR A 88 -5.58 4.31 -12.81
C THR A 88 -5.88 2.83 -13.02
N GLY A 89 -7.15 2.45 -13.23
CA GLY A 89 -7.53 1.07 -13.59
C GLY A 89 -7.08 0.01 -12.58
N ASN A 90 -7.03 0.36 -11.30
CA ASN A 90 -6.52 -0.51 -10.22
C ASN A 90 -7.67 -0.84 -9.24
N LEU A 91 -8.70 -1.51 -9.77
CA LEU A 91 -9.66 -2.30 -9.01
C LEU A 91 -9.38 -3.78 -9.30
#